data_AF-A0A535XDP7-F1
#
_entry.id   AF-A0A535XDP7-F1
#
_cell.length_a   1.000
_cell.length_b   1.000
_cell.length_c   1.000
_cell.angle_alpha   90.00
_cell.angle_beta   90.00
_cell.angle_gamma   90.00
#
_symmetry.space_group_name_H-M   'P 1'
#
loop_
_entity.id
_entity.type
_entity.pdbx_description
1 polymer ?
#
loop_
_entity_poly.entity_id
_entity_poly.type
_entity_poly.pdbx_seq_one_letter_code
_entity_poly.pdbx_strand_id
1 'polypeptide(L)'
;MLRTAVVPDPTAIAVAHDVVRPYRWLPEVAYWPTDALSAALLPVPLRNAFGFRFGTSQRMFYRAAIVAIRALRLLLPEWLTVVPQARRFEKAMSERREAA
;
A
#
# COMPACT_ATOMS: atom_id res chain seq x y z
N MET A 1 -12.74 -10.20 6.26
CA MET A 1 -12.28 -10.23 7.67
C MET A 1 -11.51 -11.53 7.88
N LEU A 2 -10.25 -11.47 8.28
CA LEU A 2 -9.54 -12.67 8.75
C LEU A 2 -10.23 -13.12 10.05
N ARG A 3 -10.79 -14.32 10.03
CA ARG A 3 -11.71 -14.86 11.06
C ARG A 3 -11.00 -15.23 12.37
N THR A 4 -9.67 -15.18 12.38
CA THR A 4 -8.78 -15.48 13.51
C THR A 4 -7.66 -14.46 13.58
N ALA A 5 -7.14 -14.21 14.79
CA ALA A 5 -5.95 -13.40 14.98
C ALA A 5 -4.76 -14.08 14.29
N VAL A 6 -4.25 -13.46 13.21
CA VAL A 6 -3.06 -13.96 12.52
C VAL A 6 -1.84 -13.53 13.34
N VAL A 7 -1.21 -14.50 13.99
CA VAL A 7 0.07 -14.33 14.69
C VAL A 7 1.16 -14.91 13.79
N PRO A 8 2.05 -14.07 13.21
CA PRO A 8 3.15 -14.56 12.39
C PRO A 8 4.12 -15.40 13.21
N ASP A 9 4.52 -16.55 12.68
CA ASP A 9 5.63 -17.32 13.24
C ASP A 9 6.99 -16.67 12.90
N PRO A 10 8.09 -17.10 13.55
CA PRO A 10 9.42 -16.52 13.31
C PRO A 10 9.89 -16.61 11.85
N THR A 11 9.53 -17.67 11.12
CA THR A 11 9.86 -17.83 9.70
C THR A 11 9.11 -16.80 8.86
N ALA A 12 7.82 -16.60 9.11
CA ALA A 12 7.02 -15.58 8.44
C ALA A 12 7.57 -14.17 8.68
N ILE A 13 8.05 -13.88 9.90
CA ILE A 13 8.70 -12.59 10.22
C ILE A 13 9.99 -12.42 9.42
N ALA A 14 10.85 -13.45 9.37
CA ALA A 14 12.10 -13.41 8.61
C ALA A 14 11.85 -13.19 7.11
N VAL A 15 10.91 -13.94 6.52
CA VAL A 15 10.55 -13.78 5.10
C VAL A 15 9.97 -12.41 4.83
N ALA A 16 9.10 -11.88 5.70
CA ALA A 16 8.56 -10.54 5.53
C ALA A 16 9.67 -9.47 5.53
N HIS A 17 10.68 -9.64 6.38
CA HIS A 17 11.84 -8.75 6.43
C HIS A 17 12.69 -8.82 5.16
N ASP A 18 12.99 -10.02 4.68
CA ASP A 18 13.72 -10.21 3.41
C ASP A 18 12.93 -9.65 2.20
N VAL A 19 11.60 -9.72 2.20
CA VAL A 19 10.75 -9.14 1.14
C VAL A 19 10.78 -7.61 1.15
N VAL A 20 10.71 -7.00 2.34
CA VAL A 20 10.71 -5.54 2.48
C VAL A 20 12.12 -4.96 2.32
N ARG A 21 13.15 -5.75 2.65
CA ARG A 21 14.56 -5.34 2.65
C ARG A 21 15.44 -6.33 1.87
N PRO A 22 15.25 -6.44 0.54
CA PRO A 22 15.84 -7.51 -0.27
C PRO A 22 17.37 -7.45 -0.39
N TYR A 23 17.98 -6.27 -0.21
CA TYR A 23 19.42 -6.09 -0.36
C TYR A 23 20.12 -5.95 0.99
N ARG A 24 20.78 -7.01 1.44
CA ARG A 24 21.48 -7.05 2.73
C ARG A 24 22.65 -6.07 2.85
N TRP A 25 23.16 -5.58 1.72
CA TRP A 25 24.27 -4.61 1.69
C TRP A 25 23.81 -3.15 1.83
N LEU A 26 22.50 -2.87 1.73
CA LEU A 26 21.97 -1.53 1.98
C LEU A 26 21.87 -1.27 3.49
N PRO A 27 22.22 -0.07 3.97
CA PRO A 27 21.98 0.29 5.36
C PRO A 27 20.48 0.33 5.65
N GLU A 28 20.09 -0.05 6.87
CA GLU A 28 18.69 -0.13 7.30
C GLU A 28 17.89 1.17 7.06
N VAL A 29 18.55 2.33 7.22
CA VAL A 29 17.92 3.64 7.01
C VAL A 29 17.41 3.83 5.58
N ALA A 30 18.06 3.21 4.59
CA ALA A 30 17.64 3.32 3.20
C ALA A 30 16.31 2.60 2.92
N TYR A 31 15.90 1.68 3.79
CA TYR A 31 14.59 1.02 3.75
C TYR A 31 13.48 1.77 4.46
N TRP A 32 13.76 2.94 5.03
CA TRP A 32 12.75 3.70 5.75
C TRP A 32 11.47 3.97 4.94
N PRO A 33 11.52 4.32 3.62
CA PRO A 33 10.31 4.53 2.83
C PRO A 33 9.47 3.26 2.65
N THR A 34 10.12 2.12 2.38
CA THR A 34 9.44 0.84 2.18
C THR A 34 8.86 0.32 3.49
N ASP A 35 9.58 0.49 4.60
CA ASP A 35 9.08 0.21 5.95
C ASP A 35 7.88 1.09 6.29
N ALA A 36 7.93 2.40 5.99
CA ALA A 36 6.84 3.33 6.28
C ALA A 36 5.57 3.01 5.47
N LEU A 37 5.71 2.65 4.19
CA LEU A 37 4.58 2.21 3.36
C LEU A 37 4.01 0.88 3.86
N SER A 38 4.86 -0.11 4.11
CA SER A 38 4.45 -1.42 4.64
C SER A 38 3.71 -1.25 5.98
N ALA A 39 4.26 -0.42 6.87
CA ALA A 39 3.63 -0.09 8.14
C ALA A 39 2.25 0.56 7.97
N ALA A 40 2.04 1.38 6.95
CA ALA A 40 0.77 2.06 6.70
C ALA A 40 -0.31 1.12 6.14
N LEU A 41 0.09 0.14 5.34
CA LEU A 41 -0.81 -0.81 4.67
C LEU A 41 -1.22 -1.97 5.58
N LEU A 42 -0.44 -2.26 6.62
CA LEU A 42 -0.71 -3.37 7.53
C LEU A 42 -1.72 -3.04 8.64
N PRO A 43 -2.60 -3.99 9.01
CA PRO A 43 -3.38 -3.93 10.25
C PRO A 43 -2.48 -3.78 11.48
N VAL A 44 -2.97 -3.11 12.53
CA VAL A 44 -2.22 -2.89 13.79
C VAL A 44 -1.57 -4.16 14.36
N PRO A 45 -2.26 -5.32 14.45
CA PRO A 45 -1.65 -6.52 15.03
C PRO A 45 -0.43 -7.02 14.24
N LEU A 46 -0.52 -7.02 12.91
CA LEU A 46 0.57 -7.47 12.04
C LEU A 46 1.74 -6.48 12.04
N ARG A 47 1.44 -5.17 12.03
CA ARG A 47 2.46 -4.13 12.12
C ARG A 47 3.34 -4.31 13.37
N ASN A 48 2.71 -4.59 14.51
CA ASN A 48 3.43 -4.82 15.77
C ASN A 48 4.24 -6.12 15.71
N ALA A 49 3.66 -7.20 15.17
CA ALA A 49 4.34 -8.49 15.03
C ALA A 49 5.59 -8.42 14.13
N PHE A 50 5.55 -7.61 13.07
CA PHE A 50 6.69 -7.37 12.19
C PHE A 50 7.65 -6.27 12.68
N GLY A 51 7.36 -5.63 13.82
CA GLY A 51 8.23 -4.59 14.40
C GLY A 51 8.24 -3.25 13.65
N PHE A 52 7.29 -3.01 12.75
CA PHE A 52 7.24 -1.77 11.97
C PHE A 52 6.78 -0.58 12.82
N ARG A 53 7.59 0.48 12.87
CA ARG A 53 7.25 1.73 13.57
C ARG A 53 6.28 2.57 12.74
N PHE A 54 5.15 2.96 13.32
CA PHE A 54 4.16 3.82 12.66
C PHE A 54 3.77 5.03 13.50
N GLY A 55 4.70 5.98 13.59
CA GLY A 55 4.52 7.26 14.27
C GLY A 55 4.02 8.37 13.34
N THR A 56 4.16 9.61 13.80
CA THR A 56 3.69 10.80 13.09
C THR A 56 4.40 11.00 11.75
N SER A 57 5.71 10.76 11.68
CA SER A 57 6.48 10.92 10.45
C SER A 57 6.06 9.94 9.35
N GLN A 58 5.86 8.66 9.68
CA GLN A 58 5.38 7.67 8.72
C GLN A 58 3.95 7.98 8.25
N ARG A 59 3.09 8.50 9.14
CA ARG A 59 1.73 8.94 8.76
C ARG A 59 1.76 10.12 7.79
N MET A 60 2.62 11.11 8.02
CA MET A 60 2.77 12.25 7.11
C MET A 60 3.32 11.80 5.76
N PHE A 61 4.34 10.95 5.77
CA PHE A 61 4.90 10.37 4.54
C PHE A 61 3.85 9.59 3.75
N TYR A 62 3.07 8.73 4.41
CA TYR A 62 2.00 7.98 3.75
C TYR A 62 0.95 8.89 3.13
N ARG A 63 0.55 9.96 3.83
CA ARG A 63 -0.36 10.98 3.28
C ARG A 63 0.25 11.68 2.06
N ALA A 64 1.52 12.05 2.13
CA ALA A 64 2.23 12.66 1.02
C ALA A 64 2.30 11.71 -0.19
N ALA A 65 2.57 10.42 0.04
CA ALA A 65 2.57 9.40 -1.01
C ALA A 65 1.19 9.27 -1.68
N ILE A 66 0.09 9.24 -0.91
CA ILE A 66 -1.27 9.22 -1.47
C ILE A 66 -1.52 10.45 -2.36
N VAL A 67 -1.15 11.64 -1.89
CA VAL A 67 -1.33 12.89 -2.64
C VAL A 67 -0.48 12.88 -3.91
N ALA A 68 0.78 12.47 -3.82
CA ALA A 68 1.69 12.38 -4.95
C ALA A 68 1.18 11.40 -6.01
N ILE A 69 0.72 10.20 -5.61
CA ILE A 69 0.16 9.20 -6.53
C ILE A 69 -1.12 9.73 -7.19
N ARG A 70 -2.00 10.42 -6.44
CA ARG A 70 -3.21 11.04 -7.00
C ARG A 70 -2.88 12.15 -8.00
N ALA A 71 -1.89 12.98 -7.70
CA ALA A 71 -1.42 14.02 -8.60
C ALA A 71 -0.79 13.42 -9.86
N LEU A 72 0.05 12.39 -9.70
CA LEU A 72 0.68 11.69 -10.82
C LEU A 72 -0.35 11.06 -11.75
N ARG A 73 -1.47 10.55 -11.21
CA ARG A 73 -2.58 10.03 -12.01
C ARG A 73 -3.19 11.07 -12.97
N LEU A 74 -3.12 12.36 -12.67
CA LEU A 74 -3.58 13.41 -13.58
C LEU A 74 -2.65 13.61 -14.77
N LEU A 75 -1.38 13.19 -14.64
CA LEU A 75 -0.34 13.35 -15.64
C LEU A 75 -0.06 12.06 -16.42
N LEU A 76 -0.46 10.91 -15.88
CA LEU A 76 -0.26 9.61 -16.50
C LEU A 76 -1.23 9.40 -17.67
N PRO A 77 -0.74 8.99 -18.85
CA PRO A 77 -1.59 8.69 -19.99
C PRO A 77 -2.47 7.46 -19.72
N GLU A 78 -3.61 7.36 -20.41
CA GLU A 78 -4.63 6.33 -20.16
C GLU A 78 -4.10 4.89 -20.29
N TRP A 79 -3.11 4.65 -21.16
CA TRP A 79 -2.50 3.34 -21.35
C TRP A 79 -1.67 2.85 -20.15
N LEU A 80 -1.18 3.77 -19.31
CA LEU A 80 -0.52 3.47 -18.03
C LEU A 80 -1.52 3.38 -16.88
N THR A 81 -2.75 3.85 -17.08
CA THR A 81 -3.74 4.01 -16.02
C THR A 81 -4.76 2.88 -16.09
N VAL A 82 -4.49 1.77 -15.38
CA VAL A 82 -5.44 0.64 -15.31
C VAL A 82 -6.64 1.03 -14.45
N VAL A 83 -7.79 1.25 -15.10
CA VAL A 83 -9.06 1.52 -14.41
C VAL A 83 -9.70 0.18 -14.00
N PRO A 84 -10.08 -0.01 -12.72
CA PRO A 84 -10.79 -1.21 -12.28
C PRO A 84 -12.07 -1.42 -13.10
N GLN A 85 -12.35 -2.68 -13.47
CA GLN A 85 -13.53 -3.04 -14.26
C GLN A 85 -14.84 -2.53 -13.62
N ALA A 86 -14.91 -2.52 -12.29
CA ALA A 86 -16.04 -1.96 -11.54
C ALA A 86 -16.36 -0.50 -11.91
N ARG A 87 -15.36 0.37 -12.04
CA ARG A 87 -15.58 1.76 -12.44
C ARG A 87 -15.97 1.91 -13.91
N ARG A 88 -15.48 1.03 -14.78
CA ARG A 88 -15.88 1.03 -16.21
C ARG A 88 -17.36 0.69 -16.32
N PHE A 89 -17.82 -0.26 -15.51
CA PHE A 89 -19.22 -0.65 -15.45
C PHE A 89 -20.11 0.47 -14.90
N GLU A 90 -19.71 1.14 -13.81
CA GLU A 90 -20.43 2.30 -13.27
C GLU A 90 -20.59 3.41 -14.32
N LYS A 91 -19.53 3.73 -15.06
CA LYS A 91 -19.56 4.75 -16.14
C LYS A 91 -20.49 4.34 -17.28
N ALA A 92 -20.43 3.09 -17.73
CA ALA A 92 -21.32 2.59 -18.77
C ALA A 92 -22.80 2.58 -18.31
N MET A 93 -23.04 2.31 -17.02
CA MET A 93 -24.38 2.32 -16.44
C MET A 93 -24.94 3.74 -16.29
N SER A 94 -24.10 4.73 -15.95
CA SER A 94 -24.53 6.13 -15.88
C SER A 94 -24.85 6.69 -17.27
N GLU A 95 -23.99 6.44 -18.27
CA GLU A 95 -24.21 6.87 -19.66
C GLU A 95 -25.50 6.28 -20.24
N ARG A 96 -25.81 5.01 -19.92
CA ARG A 96 -27.03 4.34 -20.36
C ARG A 96 -28.30 4.88 -19.69
N ARG A 97 -28.17 5.52 -18.52
CA ARG A 97 -29.28 6.08 -17.75
C ARG A 97 -29.61 7.52 -18.14
N GLU A 98 -28.64 8.26 -18.68
CA GLU A 98 -28.87 9.59 -19.27
C GLU A 98 -29.42 9.52 -20.71
N ALA A 99 -29.21 8.40 -21.40
CA ALA A 99 -29.70 8.16 -22.75
C ALA A 99 -31.14 7.60 -22.82
N ALA A 100 -31.80 7.38 -21.67
CA ALA A 100 -33.15 6.82 -21.54
C ALA A 100 -34.09 7.84 -20.89
#